data_AF-A0A9W9DAI2-F1
#
_entry.id   AF-A0A9W9DAI2-F1
#
_cell.length_a   1.000
_cell.length_b   1.000
_cell.length_c   1.000
_cell.angle_alpha   90.00
_cell.angle_beta   90.00
_cell.angle_gamma   90.00
#
_symmetry.space_group_name_H-M   'P 1'
#
loop_
_entity.id
_entity.type
_entity.pdbx_description
1 polymer ?
#
loop_
_entity_poly.entity_id
_entity_poly.type
_entity_poly.pdbx_seq_one_letter_code
_entity_poly.pdbx_strand_id
1 'polypeptide(L)'
;MIGVLFAIIIGFAIRGFSYPVLIDLTSSSAAQRHVQCETVDKYTVDWFEKQASIRNSFELPLENALFYTRGMSEMAQKYACDHDLATIWHIWPTKLYKHEDEPTNAMRCIHKDSPQRQRFFENMSEAYARLAKGTVIVMHNASDWTSPPQDGIWYRVEYKTMVDAADAVTTILKLKEDEDGSVKVVWDRDLSLTSVAEDISKVLAIHRHVPPWLGTKLDWVRGSMESASQAILRRNADASVKSRKKVCQPLVHYPDEMLDFL
;
A
#
# COMPACT_ATOMS: atom_id res chain seq x y z
N MET A 1 -71.98 31.74 -49.27
CA MET A 1 -71.30 32.79 -50.05
C MET A 1 -69.83 32.74 -49.66
N ILE A 2 -69.00 31.91 -50.31
CA ILE A 2 -68.29 32.15 -51.58
C ILE A 2 -67.48 33.44 -51.56
N GLY A 3 -66.15 33.29 -51.70
CA GLY A 3 -65.22 34.31 -52.16
C GLY A 3 -64.13 34.61 -51.13
N VAL A 4 -62.83 34.62 -51.44
CA VAL A 4 -62.11 34.58 -52.72
C VAL A 4 -60.69 34.08 -52.40
N LEU A 5 -60.16 33.21 -53.27
CA LEU A 5 -58.75 32.83 -53.35
C LEU A 5 -57.87 34.04 -53.66
N PHE A 6 -56.76 34.19 -52.95
CA PHE A 6 -55.56 34.80 -53.53
C PHE A 6 -54.35 33.91 -53.25
N ALA A 7 -53.91 33.25 -54.32
CA ALA A 7 -52.61 32.59 -54.39
C ALA A 7 -51.54 33.66 -54.61
N ILE A 8 -50.52 33.68 -53.77
CA ILE A 8 -49.27 34.39 -54.04
C ILE A 8 -48.19 33.32 -54.21
N ILE A 9 -47.81 33.10 -55.46
CA ILE A 9 -46.63 32.35 -55.86
C ILE A 9 -45.45 33.31 -55.75
N ILE A 10 -44.55 33.08 -54.79
CA ILE A 10 -43.20 33.63 -54.83
C ILE A 10 -42.25 32.43 -54.90
N GLY A 11 -41.85 32.12 -56.12
CA GLY A 11 -40.55 31.48 -56.34
C GLY A 11 -39.46 32.53 -56.18
N PHE A 12 -38.31 32.16 -55.61
CA PHE A 12 -37.01 32.31 -56.27
C PHE A 12 -35.88 31.82 -55.36
N ALA A 13 -34.93 31.15 -56.01
CA ALA A 13 -33.54 30.96 -55.62
C ALA A 13 -33.21 30.00 -54.46
N ILE A 14 -33.18 28.70 -54.78
CA ILE A 14 -32.22 27.77 -54.17
C ILE A 14 -30.82 28.24 -54.58
N ARG A 15 -30.15 29.03 -53.73
CA ARG A 15 -28.69 29.15 -53.78
C ARG A 15 -28.12 27.94 -53.07
N GLY A 16 -27.72 26.94 -53.86
CA GLY A 16 -26.79 25.92 -53.42
C GLY A 16 -25.48 26.59 -53.01
N PHE A 17 -25.33 26.84 -51.71
CA PHE A 17 -24.01 26.94 -51.12
C PHE A 17 -23.48 25.52 -50.97
N SER A 18 -22.84 25.02 -52.02
CA SER A 18 -21.82 23.99 -51.88
C SER A 18 -20.68 24.63 -51.11
N TYR A 19 -20.75 24.60 -49.78
CA TYR A 19 -19.56 24.72 -48.98
C TYR A 19 -18.68 23.51 -49.36
N PRO A 20 -17.44 23.69 -49.81
CA PRO A 20 -16.47 22.64 -49.60
C PRO A 20 -16.42 22.46 -48.08
N VAL A 21 -16.99 21.36 -47.59
CA VAL A 21 -16.56 20.81 -46.32
C VAL A 21 -15.11 20.45 -46.57
N LEU A 22 -14.22 21.42 -46.33
CA LEU A 22 -12.86 21.15 -45.94
C LEU A 22 -13.02 20.39 -44.63
N ILE A 23 -13.14 19.07 -44.75
CA ILE A 23 -12.72 18.17 -43.70
C ILE A 23 -11.24 18.49 -43.59
N ASP A 24 -10.93 19.39 -42.66
CA ASP A 24 -9.58 19.61 -42.21
C ASP A 24 -9.18 18.31 -41.54
N LEU A 25 -8.72 17.37 -42.35
CA LEU A 25 -7.86 16.27 -41.96
C LEU A 25 -6.50 16.87 -41.61
N THR A 26 -6.46 17.89 -40.74
CA THR A 26 -5.30 18.14 -39.90
C THR A 26 -5.14 16.90 -39.04
N SER A 27 -4.45 15.93 -39.65
CA SER A 27 -3.32 15.27 -39.05
C SER A 27 -3.48 15.13 -37.54
N SER A 28 -4.17 14.07 -37.18
CA SER A 28 -3.79 13.21 -36.07
C SER A 28 -2.28 13.32 -35.80
N SER A 29 -1.92 14.15 -34.84
CA SER A 29 -0.91 13.76 -33.87
C SER A 29 -1.40 14.28 -32.53
N ALA A 30 -1.91 13.36 -31.71
CA ALA A 30 -1.83 13.53 -30.28
C ALA A 30 -0.34 13.70 -29.97
N ALA A 31 0.16 14.94 -29.98
CA ALA A 31 1.50 15.25 -29.53
C ALA A 31 1.53 14.84 -28.05
N GLN A 32 2.00 13.62 -27.80
CA GLN A 32 2.21 13.09 -26.46
C GLN A 32 3.04 14.14 -25.73
N ARG A 33 2.43 14.81 -24.73
CA ARG A 33 3.14 15.80 -23.92
C ARG A 33 4.24 15.07 -23.17
N HIS A 34 5.45 15.16 -23.69
CA HIS A 34 6.62 14.57 -23.07
C HIS A 34 6.92 15.33 -21.77
N VAL A 35 6.69 14.68 -20.64
CA VAL A 35 6.98 15.20 -19.30
C VAL A 35 8.45 14.95 -18.98
N GLN A 36 9.14 15.94 -18.42
CA GLN A 36 10.52 15.78 -17.96
C GLN A 36 10.60 14.67 -16.90
N CYS A 37 11.61 13.80 -16.99
CA CYS A 37 11.85 12.79 -15.97
C CYS A 37 12.20 13.43 -14.63
N GLU A 38 11.65 12.87 -13.57
CA GLU A 38 12.07 13.15 -12.20
C GLU A 38 13.42 12.47 -11.92
N THR A 39 14.16 13.02 -10.97
CA THR A 39 15.42 12.44 -10.49
C THR A 39 15.21 11.82 -9.10
N VAL A 40 15.93 10.73 -8.81
CA VAL A 40 15.82 10.05 -7.51
C VAL A 40 16.20 10.95 -6.34
N ASP A 41 17.08 11.94 -6.53
CA ASP A 41 17.54 12.86 -5.48
C ASP A 41 16.43 13.71 -4.87
N LYS A 42 15.31 13.88 -5.57
CA LYS A 42 14.10 14.52 -5.04
C LYS A 42 13.44 13.70 -3.93
N TYR A 43 13.51 12.38 -4.03
CA TYR A 43 12.75 11.43 -3.22
C TYR A 43 13.58 10.91 -2.05
N THR A 44 13.93 11.84 -1.16
CA THR A 44 14.63 11.52 0.10
C THR A 44 13.66 10.99 1.15
N VAL A 45 14.19 10.38 2.22
CA VAL A 45 13.40 9.94 3.38
C VAL A 45 12.55 11.09 3.94
N ASP A 46 13.16 12.24 4.22
CA ASP A 46 12.47 13.43 4.73
C ASP A 46 11.36 13.92 3.79
N TRP A 47 11.56 13.81 2.46
CA TRP A 47 10.53 14.16 1.49
C TRP A 47 9.31 13.25 1.64
N PHE A 48 9.52 11.94 1.78
CA PHE A 48 8.45 10.96 1.95
C PHE A 48 7.69 11.17 3.27
N GLU A 49 8.39 11.39 4.39
CA GLU A 49 7.77 11.70 5.69
C GLU A 49 6.93 12.98 5.64
N LYS A 50 7.46 14.03 5.01
CA LYS A 50 6.74 15.29 4.81
C LYS A 50 5.51 15.11 3.94
N GLN A 51 5.61 14.35 2.85
CA GLN A 51 4.47 14.10 1.96
C GLN A 51 3.38 13.26 2.64
N ALA A 52 3.74 12.26 3.45
CA ALA A 52 2.77 11.48 4.22
C ALA A 52 1.96 12.39 5.14
N SER A 53 2.63 13.33 5.82
CA SER A 53 2.00 14.30 6.72
C SER A 53 1.05 15.27 6.02
N ILE A 54 1.32 15.66 4.77
CA ILE A 54 0.47 16.60 4.01
C ILE A 54 -0.83 15.94 3.53
N ARG A 55 -0.80 14.63 3.25
CA ARG A 55 -1.91 13.95 2.58
C ARG A 55 -3.16 13.81 3.45
N ASN A 56 -3.05 13.89 4.78
CA ASN A 56 -4.14 13.75 5.76
C ASN A 56 -5.03 12.50 5.53
N SER A 57 -4.57 11.52 4.76
CA SER A 57 -5.34 10.32 4.42
C SER A 57 -5.20 9.21 5.46
N PHE A 58 -4.24 9.34 6.37
CA PHE A 58 -3.96 8.43 7.48
C PHE A 58 -3.69 9.24 8.73
N GLU A 59 -4.05 8.67 9.89
CA GLU A 59 -3.63 9.18 11.18
C GLU A 59 -2.15 8.81 11.37
N LEU A 60 -1.32 9.82 11.66
CA LEU A 60 0.08 9.65 12.00
C LEU A 60 0.28 9.95 13.48
N PRO A 61 1.15 9.20 14.20
CA PRO A 61 1.99 8.10 13.71
C PRO A 61 1.20 6.82 13.39
N LEU A 62 1.79 5.95 12.56
CA LEU A 62 1.13 4.76 12.02
C LEU A 62 1.16 3.59 13.02
N GLU A 63 0.07 3.38 13.75
CA GLU A 63 -0.06 2.31 14.77
C GLU A 63 -0.50 0.96 14.20
N ASN A 64 -0.87 0.91 12.92
CA ASN A 64 -1.39 -0.28 12.23
C ASN A 64 -0.52 -0.67 11.02
N ALA A 65 0.80 -0.52 11.14
CA ALA A 65 1.73 -0.78 10.05
C ALA A 65 1.93 -2.28 9.78
N LEU A 66 1.75 -2.66 8.52
CA LEU A 66 2.10 -3.96 7.94
C LEU A 66 3.25 -3.79 6.94
N PHE A 67 4.31 -4.55 7.20
CA PHE A 67 5.46 -4.78 6.35
C PHE A 67 5.36 -6.18 5.73
N TYR A 68 6.18 -6.46 4.73
CA TYR A 68 6.21 -7.77 4.10
C TYR A 68 7.55 -7.99 3.40
N THR A 69 7.91 -9.25 3.12
CA THR A 69 9.10 -9.59 2.32
C THR A 69 8.77 -9.81 0.85
N ARG A 70 9.82 -9.86 0.02
CA ARG A 70 9.77 -10.17 -1.41
C ARG A 70 8.68 -11.18 -1.78
N GLY A 71 7.88 -10.82 -2.78
CA GLY A 71 6.80 -11.66 -3.30
C GLY A 71 5.49 -11.64 -2.50
N MET A 72 5.42 -10.91 -1.38
CA MET A 72 4.22 -10.86 -0.53
C MET A 72 3.32 -9.64 -0.73
N SER A 73 3.63 -8.74 -1.66
CA SER A 73 2.92 -7.46 -1.78
C SER A 73 1.41 -7.60 -2.00
N GLU A 74 0.97 -8.48 -2.90
CA GLU A 74 -0.46 -8.67 -3.17
C GLU A 74 -1.18 -9.22 -1.95
N MET A 75 -0.61 -10.27 -1.35
CA MET A 75 -1.16 -10.90 -0.16
C MET A 75 -1.20 -9.93 1.03
N ALA A 76 -0.12 -9.17 1.25
CA ALA A 76 -0.03 -8.18 2.31
C ALA A 76 -1.05 -7.05 2.12
N GLN A 77 -1.28 -6.58 0.90
CA GLN A 77 -2.33 -5.60 0.64
C GLN A 77 -3.72 -6.17 0.92
N LYS A 78 -4.00 -7.40 0.48
CA LYS A 78 -5.27 -8.07 0.76
C LYS A 78 -5.49 -8.23 2.27
N TYR A 79 -4.51 -8.77 2.97
CA TYR A 79 -4.56 -8.95 4.41
C TYR A 79 -4.71 -7.60 5.13
N ALA A 80 -4.01 -6.56 4.70
CA ALA A 80 -4.17 -5.24 5.28
C ALA A 80 -5.61 -4.70 5.16
N CYS A 81 -6.27 -4.97 4.03
CA CYS A 81 -7.66 -4.63 3.83
C CYS A 81 -8.62 -5.38 4.76
N ASP A 82 -8.38 -6.67 4.96
CA ASP A 82 -9.23 -7.52 5.77
C ASP A 82 -9.06 -7.22 7.28
N HIS A 83 -7.90 -6.68 7.67
CA HIS A 83 -7.52 -6.46 9.08
C HIS A 83 -7.33 -4.99 9.50
N ASP A 84 -7.75 -4.00 8.68
CA ASP A 84 -7.61 -2.57 8.98
C ASP A 84 -6.15 -2.15 9.27
N LEU A 85 -5.21 -2.74 8.53
CA LEU A 85 -3.79 -2.39 8.56
C LEU A 85 -3.47 -1.47 7.36
N ALA A 86 -2.32 -0.81 7.44
CA ALA A 86 -1.74 -0.08 6.33
C ALA A 86 -0.49 -0.81 5.84
N THR A 87 -0.27 -0.78 4.52
CA THR A 87 1.02 -1.11 3.91
C THR A 87 1.63 0.15 3.31
N ILE A 88 2.89 0.06 2.90
CA ILE A 88 3.63 1.12 2.23
C ILE A 88 2.85 1.74 1.03
N TRP A 89 2.05 0.95 0.33
CA TRP A 89 1.25 1.36 -0.83
C TRP A 89 0.06 2.26 -0.51
N HIS A 90 -0.38 2.24 0.75
CA HIS A 90 -1.50 3.06 1.19
C HIS A 90 -1.05 4.51 1.39
N ILE A 91 0.20 4.73 1.78
CA ILE A 91 0.69 6.01 2.31
C ILE A 91 0.89 7.06 1.22
N TRP A 92 1.50 6.72 0.08
CA TRP A 92 1.78 7.67 -1.00
C TRP A 92 0.93 7.41 -2.25
N PRO A 93 0.77 8.42 -3.14
CA PRO A 93 -0.12 8.28 -4.27
C PRO A 93 0.43 7.31 -5.33
N THR A 94 -0.48 6.57 -5.95
CA THR A 94 -0.18 5.53 -6.96
C THR A 94 0.66 6.02 -8.14
N LYS A 95 0.61 7.32 -8.47
CA LYS A 95 1.45 7.94 -9.50
C LYS A 95 2.95 7.77 -9.26
N LEU A 96 3.38 7.59 -8.00
CA LEU A 96 4.78 7.35 -7.66
C LEU A 96 5.24 5.92 -8.01
N TYR A 97 4.29 5.01 -8.21
CA TYR A 97 4.50 3.59 -8.48
C TYR A 97 4.22 3.23 -9.95
N LYS A 98 3.95 4.24 -10.79
CA LYS A 98 3.74 4.02 -12.22
C LYS A 98 5.06 3.69 -12.87
N HIS A 99 5.19 2.46 -13.36
CA HIS A 99 6.42 1.93 -13.97
C HIS A 99 6.40 2.04 -15.50
N GLU A 100 5.25 2.40 -16.09
CA GLU A 100 5.05 2.39 -17.53
C GLU A 100 6.04 3.33 -18.22
N ASP A 101 6.62 2.85 -19.33
CA ASP A 101 7.54 3.61 -20.16
C ASP A 101 6.81 4.58 -21.09
N GLU A 102 6.06 5.49 -20.50
CA GLU A 102 5.29 6.47 -21.26
C GLU A 102 5.94 7.85 -21.14
N PRO A 103 6.02 8.64 -22.24
CA PRO A 103 6.49 10.03 -22.20
C PRO A 103 5.77 10.91 -21.16
N THR A 104 4.55 10.55 -20.79
CA THR A 104 3.71 11.22 -19.79
C THR A 104 4.04 10.83 -18.35
N ASN A 105 4.78 9.74 -18.13
CA ASN A 105 5.18 9.27 -16.80
C ASN A 105 6.50 9.89 -16.36
N ALA A 106 6.44 10.82 -15.40
CA ALA A 106 7.63 11.47 -14.87
C ALA A 106 8.55 10.50 -14.09
N MET A 107 8.02 9.39 -13.59
CA MET A 107 8.77 8.37 -12.83
C MET A 107 9.52 7.36 -13.71
N ARG A 108 9.29 7.35 -15.03
CA ARG A 108 9.83 6.34 -15.95
C ARG A 108 11.34 6.18 -15.87
N CYS A 109 12.09 7.27 -15.66
CA CYS A 109 13.55 7.20 -15.59
C CYS A 109 14.04 6.55 -14.30
N ILE A 110 13.41 6.84 -13.16
CA ILE A 110 13.75 6.22 -11.88
C ILE A 110 13.42 4.73 -11.93
N HIS A 111 12.24 4.37 -12.43
CA HIS A 111 11.78 2.98 -12.43
C HIS A 111 12.45 2.09 -13.47
N LYS A 112 13.08 2.65 -14.50
CA LYS A 112 13.86 1.87 -15.48
C LYS A 112 15.31 1.64 -15.09
N ASP A 113 15.85 2.52 -14.26
CA ASP A 113 17.22 2.44 -13.80
C ASP A 113 17.26 1.68 -12.47
N SER A 114 17.82 0.47 -12.46
CA SER A 114 17.78 -0.40 -11.28
C SER A 114 18.41 0.24 -10.03
N PRO A 115 19.59 0.91 -10.10
CA PRO A 115 20.13 1.64 -8.96
C PRO A 115 19.22 2.76 -8.44
N GLN A 116 18.64 3.57 -9.33
CA GLN A 116 17.73 4.65 -8.93
C GLN A 116 16.43 4.10 -8.34
N ARG A 117 15.87 3.05 -8.95
CA ARG A 117 14.68 2.35 -8.45
C ARG A 117 14.91 1.79 -7.05
N GLN A 118 16.04 1.11 -6.84
CA GLN A 118 16.43 0.57 -5.53
C GLN A 118 16.50 1.69 -4.49
N ARG A 119 17.25 2.76 -4.78
CA ARG A 119 17.39 3.91 -3.86
C ARG A 119 16.05 4.60 -3.56
N PHE A 120 15.18 4.69 -4.56
CA PHE A 120 13.84 5.26 -4.41
C PHE A 120 13.00 4.45 -3.40
N PHE A 121 12.92 3.13 -3.58
CA PHE A 121 12.14 2.26 -2.69
C PHE A 121 12.78 2.13 -1.31
N GLU A 122 14.11 2.12 -1.19
CA GLU A 122 14.78 2.15 0.11
C GLU A 122 14.44 3.41 0.91
N ASN A 123 14.51 4.59 0.27
CA ASN A 123 14.13 5.85 0.93
C ASN A 123 12.66 5.87 1.36
N MET A 124 11.78 5.30 0.53
CA MET A 124 10.35 5.20 0.83
C MET A 124 10.07 4.24 1.98
N SER A 125 10.71 3.07 1.98
CA SER A 125 10.63 2.07 3.04
C SER A 125 11.19 2.56 4.36
N GLU A 126 12.32 3.26 4.33
CA GLU A 126 12.88 3.89 5.53
C GLU A 126 11.89 4.91 6.12
N ALA A 127 11.31 5.78 5.28
CA ALA A 127 10.30 6.73 5.73
C ALA A 127 9.07 6.02 6.32
N TYR A 128 8.60 4.94 5.68
CA TYR A 128 7.48 4.15 6.19
C TYR A 128 7.78 3.55 7.57
N ALA A 129 8.97 2.99 7.74
CA ALA A 129 9.46 2.46 9.01
C ALA A 129 9.54 3.53 10.11
N ARG A 130 9.98 4.75 9.79
CA ARG A 130 10.02 5.87 10.75
C ARG A 130 8.64 6.37 11.16
N LEU A 131 7.65 6.27 10.27
CA LEU A 131 6.27 6.65 10.56
C LEU A 131 5.56 5.62 11.46
N ALA A 132 6.04 4.38 11.52
CA ALA A 132 5.44 3.30 12.29
C ALA A 132 5.64 3.47 13.81
N LYS A 133 4.65 3.05 14.59
CA LYS A 133 4.68 3.13 16.05
C LYS A 133 4.00 1.94 16.72
N GLY A 134 4.49 1.57 17.90
CA GLY A 134 3.89 0.53 18.72
C GLY A 134 4.18 -0.87 18.16
N THR A 135 3.13 -1.68 17.98
CA THR A 135 3.26 -3.04 17.45
C THR A 135 3.07 -3.03 15.95
N VAL A 136 4.07 -3.53 15.23
CA VAL A 136 4.02 -3.69 13.77
C VAL A 136 4.01 -5.16 13.40
N ILE A 137 3.53 -5.45 12.18
CA ILE A 137 3.49 -6.81 11.64
C ILE A 137 4.39 -6.86 10.40
N VAL A 138 5.16 -7.94 10.23
CA VAL A 138 5.83 -8.29 8.98
C VAL A 138 5.29 -9.62 8.46
N MET A 139 4.87 -9.65 7.21
CA MET A 139 4.39 -10.86 6.55
C MET A 139 5.50 -11.53 5.75
N HIS A 140 5.66 -12.84 5.93
CA HIS A 140 6.59 -13.67 5.17
C HIS A 140 5.85 -14.74 4.39
N ASN A 141 6.36 -15.07 3.20
CA ASN A 141 5.97 -16.29 2.50
C ASN A 141 6.39 -17.52 3.33
N ALA A 142 5.86 -18.68 2.97
CA ALA A 142 6.14 -19.92 3.71
C ALA A 142 7.62 -20.32 3.72
N SER A 143 8.39 -20.04 2.65
CA SER A 143 9.81 -20.38 2.54
C SER A 143 10.71 -19.50 3.41
N ASP A 144 10.36 -18.23 3.55
CA ASP A 144 11.14 -17.21 4.26
C ASP A 144 10.76 -17.12 5.74
N TRP A 145 9.70 -17.83 6.15
CA TRP A 145 9.19 -17.81 7.52
C TRP A 145 10.25 -18.11 8.60
N THR A 146 11.07 -19.13 8.35
CA THR A 146 12.10 -19.58 9.28
C THR A 146 13.37 -18.75 9.16
N SER A 147 13.71 -18.36 7.92
CA SER A 147 14.93 -17.63 7.61
C SER A 147 14.62 -16.51 6.61
N PRO A 148 14.15 -15.34 7.09
CA PRO A 148 13.82 -14.23 6.22
C PRO A 148 15.04 -13.76 5.39
N PRO A 149 14.84 -13.32 4.14
CA PRO A 149 15.93 -12.86 3.28
C PRO A 149 16.61 -11.63 3.87
N GLN A 150 17.90 -11.75 4.15
CA GLN A 150 18.71 -10.69 4.76
C GLN A 150 19.16 -9.62 3.75
N ASP A 151 19.05 -9.90 2.46
CA ASP A 151 19.37 -8.98 1.37
C ASP A 151 18.19 -8.08 0.95
N GLY A 152 16.97 -8.38 1.43
CA GLY A 152 15.75 -7.61 1.13
C GLY A 152 15.69 -6.24 1.80
N ILE A 153 14.87 -5.34 1.26
CA ILE A 153 14.65 -3.99 1.83
C ILE A 153 14.11 -4.10 3.27
N TRP A 154 13.22 -5.06 3.52
CA TRP A 154 12.74 -5.36 4.87
C TRP A 154 13.90 -5.44 5.87
N TYR A 155 14.81 -6.40 5.71
CA TYR A 155 15.85 -6.65 6.70
C TYR A 155 16.91 -5.54 6.75
N ARG A 156 17.35 -5.05 5.58
CA ARG A 156 18.48 -4.10 5.52
C ARG A 156 18.11 -2.69 5.91
N VAL A 157 16.86 -2.28 5.66
CA VAL A 157 16.40 -0.91 5.85
C VAL A 157 15.36 -0.88 6.96
N GLU A 158 14.18 -1.42 6.72
CA GLU A 158 13.01 -1.21 7.59
C GLU A 158 13.21 -1.81 8.99
N TYR A 159 13.73 -3.04 9.11
CA TYR A 159 13.99 -3.69 10.40
C TYR A 159 14.96 -2.87 11.22
N LYS A 160 16.09 -2.53 10.59
CA LYS A 160 17.14 -1.73 11.21
C LYS A 160 16.61 -0.37 11.64
N THR A 161 15.88 0.33 10.79
CA THR A 161 15.28 1.62 11.10
C THR A 161 14.37 1.54 12.33
N MET A 162 13.52 0.51 12.45
CA MET A 162 12.62 0.37 13.60
C MET A 162 13.35 -0.02 14.90
N VAL A 163 14.36 -0.87 14.81
CA VAL A 163 15.14 -1.32 15.98
C VAL A 163 16.08 -0.22 16.49
N ASP A 164 16.68 0.55 15.57
CA ASP A 164 17.61 1.63 15.90
C ASP A 164 16.87 2.93 16.30
N ALA A 165 15.62 3.10 15.89
CA ALA A 165 14.82 4.27 16.26
C ALA A 165 14.42 4.23 17.74
N ALA A 166 14.77 5.30 18.46
CA ALA A 166 14.39 5.51 19.84
C ALA A 166 12.86 5.58 19.98
N ASP A 167 12.33 4.65 20.75
CA ASP A 167 11.00 4.62 21.35
C ASP A 167 9.76 4.44 20.45
N ALA A 168 9.84 4.59 19.12
CA ALA A 168 8.67 4.51 18.24
C ALA A 168 8.03 3.10 18.16
N VAL A 169 8.76 2.12 17.62
CA VAL A 169 8.26 0.73 17.48
C VAL A 169 8.65 -0.08 18.71
N THR A 170 7.69 -0.71 19.36
CA THR A 170 7.91 -1.46 20.60
C THR A 170 8.08 -2.95 20.34
N THR A 171 7.33 -3.49 19.38
CA THR A 171 7.27 -4.93 19.09
C THR A 171 7.11 -5.16 17.60
N ILE A 172 7.86 -6.12 17.05
CA ILE A 172 7.73 -6.58 15.67
C ILE A 172 7.20 -8.02 15.71
N LEU A 173 6.02 -8.23 15.16
CA LEU A 173 5.41 -9.53 14.99
C LEU A 173 5.63 -10.02 13.57
N LYS A 174 5.95 -11.29 13.37
CA LYS A 174 5.89 -11.93 12.06
C LYS A 174 4.64 -12.77 11.91
N LEU A 175 4.09 -12.75 10.71
CA LEU A 175 2.96 -13.54 10.25
C LEU A 175 3.39 -14.36 9.03
N LYS A 176 3.02 -15.64 8.99
CA LYS A 176 3.22 -16.48 7.81
C LYS A 176 2.02 -16.30 6.88
N GLU A 177 2.29 -16.26 5.59
CA GLU A 177 1.29 -16.30 4.51
C GLU A 177 0.17 -17.30 4.80
N ASP A 178 -1.08 -16.86 4.61
CA ASP A 178 -2.31 -17.65 4.72
C ASP A 178 -2.55 -18.37 6.07
N GLU A 179 -1.82 -18.00 7.11
CA GLU A 179 -1.98 -18.58 8.45
C GLU A 179 -2.20 -17.47 9.50
N ASP A 180 -3.44 -16.98 9.64
CA ASP A 180 -3.85 -15.93 10.60
C ASP A 180 -3.50 -16.23 12.07
N GLY A 181 -3.17 -17.49 12.39
CA GLY A 181 -2.74 -17.95 13.72
C GLY A 181 -1.23 -18.15 13.89
N SER A 182 -0.42 -17.94 12.86
CA SER A 182 1.02 -18.27 12.86
C SER A 182 1.91 -17.23 13.57
N VAL A 183 1.33 -16.25 14.24
CA VAL A 183 2.03 -15.04 14.72
C VAL A 183 3.16 -15.37 15.71
N LYS A 184 4.36 -14.85 15.44
CA LYS A 184 5.52 -14.95 16.34
C LYS A 184 6.15 -13.59 16.59
N VAL A 185 6.74 -13.39 17.76
CA VAL A 185 7.54 -12.19 18.04
C VAL A 185 8.91 -12.32 17.38
N VAL A 186 9.29 -11.35 16.54
CA VAL A 186 10.62 -11.25 15.92
C VAL A 186 11.54 -10.44 16.82
N TRP A 187 11.02 -9.35 17.36
CA TRP A 187 11.78 -8.41 18.17
C TRP A 187 10.85 -7.72 19.16
N ASP A 188 11.35 -7.50 20.38
CA ASP A 188 10.68 -6.71 21.40
C ASP A 188 11.70 -5.87 22.16
N ARG A 189 11.44 -4.56 22.28
CA ARG A 189 12.36 -3.62 22.93
C ARG A 189 12.65 -3.96 24.40
N ASP A 190 11.66 -4.46 25.13
CA ASP A 190 11.77 -4.63 26.59
C ASP A 190 12.34 -6.00 26.98
N LEU A 191 12.58 -6.88 25.99
CA LEU A 191 13.21 -8.17 26.23
C LEU A 191 14.66 -8.19 25.77
N SER A 192 15.55 -8.54 26.71
CA SER A 192 16.91 -8.93 26.35
C SER A 192 16.91 -10.27 25.60
N LEU A 193 17.50 -10.26 24.39
CA LEU A 193 17.65 -11.40 23.48
C LEU A 193 18.34 -12.63 24.10
N THR A 194 18.96 -12.51 25.27
CA THR A 194 19.58 -13.61 26.02
C THR A 194 18.60 -14.62 26.61
N SER A 195 17.28 -14.37 26.55
CA SER A 195 16.26 -15.27 27.11
C SER A 195 15.33 -15.93 26.08
N VAL A 196 15.45 -15.62 24.79
CA VAL A 196 14.46 -16.05 23.79
C VAL A 196 14.84 -17.39 23.16
N ALA A 197 14.81 -18.45 23.97
CA ALA A 197 14.74 -19.82 23.49
C ALA A 197 13.34 -20.07 22.90
N GLU A 198 13.31 -20.41 21.62
CA GLU A 198 12.29 -20.96 20.69
C GLU A 198 10.77 -21.07 21.02
N ASP A 199 10.28 -20.81 22.23
CA ASP A 199 8.88 -21.02 22.64
C ASP A 199 8.23 -19.78 23.31
N ILE A 200 8.81 -18.58 23.12
CA ILE A 200 8.24 -17.29 23.61
C ILE A 200 7.29 -16.64 22.59
N SER A 201 6.53 -17.46 21.85
CA SER A 201 5.28 -16.94 21.25
C SER A 201 4.20 -16.74 22.33
N LYS A 202 4.44 -17.23 23.56
CA LYS A 202 3.44 -17.36 24.64
C LYS A 202 3.50 -16.33 25.77
N VAL A 203 4.52 -15.46 25.87
CA VAL A 203 4.74 -14.66 27.10
C VAL A 203 4.73 -13.13 26.90
N LEU A 204 4.75 -12.62 25.67
CA LEU A 204 5.03 -11.19 25.44
C LEU A 204 3.81 -10.28 25.27
N ALA A 205 2.63 -10.85 25.08
CA ALA A 205 1.38 -10.08 25.04
C ALA A 205 0.96 -9.51 26.41
N ILE A 206 1.69 -9.80 27.48
CA ILE A 206 1.26 -9.54 28.86
C ILE A 206 1.23 -8.04 29.22
N HIS A 207 1.84 -7.15 28.43
CA HIS A 207 1.86 -5.71 28.75
C HIS A 207 1.57 -4.73 27.61
N ARG A 208 1.36 -5.16 26.36
CA ARG A 208 1.23 -4.25 25.20
C ARG A 208 -0.07 -4.47 24.40
N HIS A 209 -0.47 -3.46 23.63
CA HIS A 209 -1.70 -3.49 22.82
C HIS A 209 -1.59 -4.62 21.77
N VAL A 210 -2.38 -5.68 21.95
CA VAL A 210 -2.56 -6.71 20.93
C VAL A 210 -3.72 -6.28 20.05
N PRO A 211 -3.54 -6.19 18.72
CA PRO A 211 -4.64 -5.88 17.81
C PRO A 211 -5.85 -6.79 18.08
N PRO A 212 -7.08 -6.26 18.16
CA PRO A 212 -8.24 -7.04 18.58
C PRO A 212 -8.49 -8.31 17.75
N TRP A 213 -8.14 -8.32 16.47
CA TRP A 213 -8.31 -9.50 15.61
C TRP A 213 -7.32 -10.63 15.91
N LEU A 214 -6.20 -10.34 16.59
CA LEU A 214 -5.25 -11.35 17.06
C LEU A 214 -5.66 -11.98 18.40
N GLY A 215 -6.84 -11.65 18.93
CA GLY A 215 -7.36 -12.15 20.20
C GLY A 215 -7.33 -11.11 21.32
N THR A 216 -7.75 -11.50 22.51
CA THR A 216 -7.71 -10.68 23.72
C THR A 216 -6.40 -10.86 24.46
N LYS A 217 -5.99 -9.87 25.25
CA LYS A 217 -4.85 -10.00 26.17
C LYS A 217 -4.90 -11.28 27.03
N LEU A 218 -6.10 -11.72 27.41
CA LEU A 218 -6.33 -12.95 28.18
C LEU A 218 -6.09 -14.24 27.37
N ASP A 219 -6.38 -14.24 26.06
CA ASP A 219 -6.18 -15.39 25.17
C ASP A 219 -4.69 -15.73 25.00
N TRP A 220 -3.81 -14.74 25.18
CA TRP A 220 -2.36 -14.91 25.11
C TRP A 220 -1.71 -15.20 26.48
N VAL A 221 -2.38 -14.85 27.59
CA VAL A 221 -1.86 -15.03 28.97
C VAL A 221 -2.12 -16.45 29.51
N ARG A 222 -3.09 -17.18 28.95
CA ARG A 222 -3.59 -18.42 29.58
C ARG A 222 -3.88 -19.54 28.57
N GLY A 223 -2.85 -20.20 28.05
CA GLY A 223 -2.95 -21.62 27.66
C GLY A 223 -2.50 -22.04 26.25
N SER A 224 -2.39 -23.36 26.12
CA SER A 224 -2.10 -24.17 24.91
C SER A 224 -2.82 -23.68 23.64
N MET A 225 -2.13 -23.84 22.49
CA MET A 225 -2.45 -23.33 21.14
C MET A 225 -3.91 -23.48 20.66
N GLU A 226 -4.69 -24.40 21.22
CA GLU A 226 -6.07 -24.64 20.82
C GLU A 226 -7.04 -23.50 21.22
N SER A 227 -6.71 -22.67 22.22
CA SER A 227 -7.63 -21.61 22.69
C SER A 227 -7.57 -20.30 21.88
N ALA A 228 -6.41 -19.94 21.33
CA ALA A 228 -6.27 -18.71 20.53
C ALA A 228 -6.91 -18.86 19.15
N SER A 229 -6.77 -20.03 18.52
CA SER A 229 -7.49 -20.38 17.29
C SER A 229 -9.01 -20.36 17.49
N GLN A 230 -9.51 -20.85 18.64
CA GLN A 230 -10.94 -20.81 18.95
C GLN A 230 -11.47 -19.39 19.26
N ALA A 231 -10.65 -18.48 19.78
CA ALA A 231 -11.03 -17.08 19.99
C ALA A 231 -11.15 -16.30 18.67
N ILE A 232 -10.27 -16.59 17.69
CA ILE A 232 -10.34 -16.03 16.33
C ILE A 232 -11.58 -16.55 15.59
N LEU A 233 -11.85 -17.87 15.66
CA LEU A 233 -13.02 -18.47 15.02
C LEU A 233 -14.35 -18.00 15.63
N ARG A 234 -14.41 -17.68 16.93
CA ARG A 234 -15.63 -17.14 17.57
C ARG A 234 -15.92 -15.69 17.20
N ARG A 235 -14.91 -14.85 16.94
CA ARG A 235 -15.15 -13.45 16.54
C ARG A 235 -15.62 -13.29 15.10
N ASN A 236 -15.23 -14.18 14.20
CA ASN A 236 -15.73 -14.18 12.82
C ASN A 236 -17.23 -14.53 12.73
N ALA A 237 -17.81 -15.13 13.79
CA ALA A 237 -19.25 -15.35 13.90
C ALA A 237 -20.00 -14.11 14.43
N ASP A 238 -19.34 -13.24 15.22
CA ASP A 238 -19.99 -12.14 15.95
C ASP A 238 -19.71 -10.73 15.38
N ALA A 239 -18.73 -10.57 14.47
CA ALA A 239 -18.39 -9.26 13.89
C ALA A 239 -19.23 -8.91 12.65
N SER A 240 -20.55 -8.91 12.81
CA SER A 240 -21.42 -7.97 12.09
C SER A 240 -21.61 -6.75 13.01
N VAL A 241 -21.57 -5.54 12.46
CA VAL A 241 -21.84 -4.25 13.15
C VAL A 241 -20.62 -3.54 13.77
N LYS A 242 -19.85 -2.84 12.92
CA LYS A 242 -19.66 -1.37 12.98
C LYS A 242 -18.83 -0.89 11.79
N SER A 243 -19.48 -0.13 10.90
CA SER A 243 -18.91 0.52 9.72
C SER A 243 -17.85 1.55 10.12
N ARG A 244 -16.59 1.13 10.24
CA ARG A 244 -15.44 2.02 9.99
C ARG A 244 -15.28 2.15 8.47
N LYS A 245 -14.94 3.35 7.98
CA LYS A 245 -14.60 3.55 6.57
C LYS A 245 -13.50 2.54 6.23
N LYS A 246 -13.81 1.56 5.37
CA LYS A 246 -12.81 0.62 4.85
C LYS A 246 -11.69 1.44 4.23
N VAL A 247 -10.46 1.24 4.73
CA VAL A 247 -9.24 1.89 4.25
C VAL A 247 -8.95 1.54 2.78
N CYS A 248 -9.56 0.47 2.26
CA CYS A 248 -9.16 -0.05 0.96
C CYS A 248 -9.87 0.57 -0.24
N GLN A 249 -9.06 1.25 -1.05
CA GLN A 249 -9.28 1.38 -2.49
C GLN A 249 -8.93 0.04 -3.18
N PRO A 250 -9.42 -0.21 -4.41
CA PRO A 250 -9.11 -1.45 -5.13
C PRO A 250 -7.60 -1.66 -5.24
N LEU A 251 -7.17 -2.92 -5.10
CA LEU A 251 -5.80 -3.36 -5.34
C LEU A 251 -5.34 -2.83 -6.69
N VAL A 252 -4.38 -1.91 -6.69
CA VAL A 252 -3.65 -1.59 -7.92
C VAL A 252 -2.71 -2.76 -8.13
N HIS A 253 -2.97 -3.55 -9.17
CA HIS A 253 -2.06 -4.60 -9.58
C HIS A 253 -0.77 -3.92 -10.04
N TYR A 254 0.29 -4.11 -9.26
CA TYR A 254 1.63 -3.66 -9.61
C TYR A 254 2.33 -4.82 -10.33
N PRO A 255 3.14 -4.54 -11.35
CA PRO A 255 3.88 -5.60 -12.02
C PRO A 255 4.80 -6.31 -11.03
N ASP A 256 4.94 -7.63 -11.19
CA ASP A 256 5.76 -8.49 -10.33
C ASP A 256 7.18 -7.95 -10.13
N GLU A 257 7.75 -7.33 -11.17
CA GLU A 257 9.09 -6.72 -11.11
C GLU A 257 9.22 -5.64 -10.04
N MET A 258 8.15 -4.94 -9.65
CA MET A 258 8.21 -3.96 -8.55
C MET A 258 7.94 -4.58 -7.18
N LEU A 259 7.22 -5.71 -7.16
CA LEU A 259 6.89 -6.44 -5.94
C LEU A 259 8.08 -7.26 -5.42
N ASP A 260 9.07 -7.50 -6.28
CA ASP A 260 10.29 -8.24 -5.94
C ASP A 260 11.34 -7.41 -5.16
N PHE A 261 11.17 -6.09 -5.03
CA PHE A 261 12.18 -5.24 -4.39
C PHE A 261 11.97 -5.04 -2.89
N LEU A 262 10.73 -5.09 -2.41
CA LEU A 262 10.36 -4.95 -1.00
C LEU A 262 10.33 -6.32 -0.31
#